data_AF-A0A9E3N906-F1
#
_entry.id   AF-A0A9E3N906-F1
#
_cell.length_a   1.000
_cell.length_b   1.000
_cell.length_c   1.000
_cell.angle_alpha   90.00
_cell.angle_beta   90.00
_cell.angle_gamma   90.00
#
_symmetry.space_group_name_H-M   'P 1'
#
loop_
_entity.id
_entity.type
_entity.pdbx_description
1 polymer ?
#
loop_
_entity_poly.entity_id
_entity_poly.type
_entity_poly.pdbx_seq_one_letter_code
_entity_poly.pdbx_strand_id
1 'polypeptide(L)'
;MMLASPLIAAGAMLVSGSLLFLFLGQAPLHAFYVYFVQPLTSTYGVGELLLKATPLILCGVGLAIGFRANVHNIGADGQLTMGAVAAGCVALYFDGAQGPWLLPLMILAGAAGGAAWAAVPALLRTRFNTSEILVSLMLVYVAYLFLGYLVHGPVRDPAGYNFPQSKMFGDAAMLPLLKEGLRVNAAFPLSLVAVAGAWFFCRHSFAGYRMQVAGMAPAAALYAGFSEPKNVWIAFLTSGALAGVAGVGEVAGPLGQLQASVSPGYGFAAIIVAYVGRLHPVGVLLASLLMSLLYIGGETAQIELQLPSAITGLFQGLLLFYLLAADLFIHYRIKPRRTVAARETLAHES
;
A
#
# COMPACT_ATOMS: atom_id res chain seq x y z
N MET A 1 -18.26 -2.33 -18.22
CA MET A 1 -16.85 -2.11 -18.62
C MET A 1 -15.93 -1.82 -17.44
N MET A 2 -16.34 -0.98 -16.47
CA MET A 2 -15.66 -0.76 -15.17
C MET A 2 -15.59 -1.97 -14.22
N LEU A 3 -15.77 -3.20 -14.67
CA LEU A 3 -15.45 -4.40 -13.88
C LEU A 3 -14.54 -5.34 -14.69
N ALA A 4 -14.59 -5.23 -16.02
CA ALA A 4 -13.71 -5.92 -16.93
C ALA A 4 -12.30 -5.30 -17.02
N SER A 5 -12.10 -4.01 -16.69
CA SER A 5 -10.77 -3.38 -16.87
C SER A 5 -9.63 -4.05 -16.08
N PRO A 6 -9.81 -4.46 -14.80
CA PRO A 6 -8.78 -5.20 -14.07
C PRO A 6 -8.50 -6.58 -14.67
N LEU A 7 -9.51 -7.25 -15.23
CA LEU A 7 -9.34 -8.54 -15.89
C LEU A 7 -8.59 -8.40 -17.23
N ILE A 8 -8.90 -7.36 -18.00
CA ILE A 8 -8.18 -7.03 -19.24
C ILE A 8 -6.73 -6.67 -18.92
N ALA A 9 -6.51 -5.87 -17.87
CA ALA A 9 -5.17 -5.50 -17.41
C ALA A 9 -4.37 -6.73 -16.96
N ALA A 10 -4.99 -7.65 -16.19
CA ALA A 10 -4.36 -8.91 -15.80
C ALA A 10 -4.03 -9.79 -17.02
N GLY A 11 -4.93 -9.88 -18.01
CA GLY A 11 -4.66 -10.60 -19.25
C GLY A 11 -3.48 -10.02 -20.04
N ALA A 12 -3.44 -8.70 -20.20
CA ALA A 12 -2.33 -8.00 -20.85
C ALA A 12 -1.00 -8.16 -20.09
N MET A 13 -1.06 -8.17 -18.75
CA MET A 13 0.08 -8.46 -17.89
C MET A 13 0.62 -9.87 -18.12
N LEU A 14 -0.25 -10.88 -18.23
CA LEU A 14 0.17 -12.26 -18.49
C LEU A 14 0.80 -12.43 -19.88
N VAL A 15 0.24 -11.78 -20.91
CA VAL A 15 0.84 -11.81 -22.26
C VAL A 15 2.25 -11.21 -22.24
N SER A 16 2.40 -10.06 -21.59
CA SER A 16 3.67 -9.34 -21.53
C SER A 16 4.69 -10.04 -20.63
N GLY A 17 4.23 -10.62 -19.52
CA GLY A 17 5.02 -11.49 -18.65
C GLY A 17 5.48 -12.76 -19.37
N SER A 18 4.68 -13.29 -20.31
CA SER A 18 5.08 -14.44 -21.12
C SER A 18 6.29 -14.11 -21.98
N LEU A 19 6.26 -12.96 -22.66
CA LEU A 19 7.37 -12.47 -23.47
C LEU A 19 8.62 -12.27 -22.59
N LEU A 20 8.45 -11.70 -21.40
CA LEU A 20 9.55 -11.48 -20.47
C LEU A 20 10.22 -12.80 -20.04
N PHE A 21 9.43 -13.80 -19.64
CA PHE A 21 10.00 -15.09 -19.25
C PHE A 21 10.73 -15.76 -20.41
N LEU A 22 10.23 -15.64 -21.65
CA LEU A 22 10.94 -16.10 -22.84
C LEU A 22 12.30 -15.40 -23.01
N PHE A 23 12.35 -14.07 -22.84
CA PHE A 23 13.61 -13.32 -22.92
C PHE A 23 14.61 -13.71 -21.83
N LEU A 24 14.11 -14.15 -20.67
CA LEU A 24 14.92 -14.64 -19.56
C LEU A 24 15.29 -16.13 -19.69
N GLY A 25 14.96 -16.77 -20.81
CA GLY A 25 15.25 -18.18 -21.06
C GLY A 25 14.38 -19.17 -20.28
N GLN A 26 13.28 -18.70 -19.70
CA GLN A 26 12.35 -19.51 -18.91
C GLN A 26 11.10 -19.89 -19.74
N ALA A 27 10.66 -21.13 -19.61
CA ALA A 27 9.41 -21.56 -20.24
C ALA A 27 8.21 -20.86 -19.56
N PRO A 28 7.39 -20.07 -20.27
CA PRO A 28 6.35 -19.22 -19.65
C PRO A 28 5.34 -20.00 -18.82
N LEU A 29 4.93 -21.18 -19.29
CA LEU A 29 3.94 -22.00 -18.60
C LEU A 29 4.47 -22.45 -17.22
N HIS A 30 5.70 -22.93 -17.18
CA HIS A 30 6.37 -23.32 -15.93
C HIS A 30 6.60 -22.11 -15.04
N ALA A 31 7.09 -21.00 -15.61
CA ALA A 31 7.32 -19.77 -14.87
C ALA A 31 6.05 -19.23 -14.21
N PHE A 32 4.90 -19.23 -14.91
CA PHE A 32 3.62 -18.84 -14.32
C PHE A 32 3.11 -19.83 -13.29
N TYR A 33 3.35 -21.12 -13.44
CA TYR A 33 3.02 -22.09 -12.41
C TYR A 33 3.78 -21.80 -11.11
N VAL A 34 5.11 -21.65 -11.20
CA VAL A 34 5.97 -21.30 -10.06
C VAL A 34 5.56 -19.95 -9.45
N TYR A 35 5.18 -18.99 -10.28
CA TYR A 35 4.85 -17.63 -9.83
C TYR A 35 3.45 -17.53 -9.20
N PHE A 36 2.40 -18.08 -9.82
CA PHE A 36 1.02 -17.86 -9.38
C PHE A 36 0.38 -19.04 -8.66
N VAL A 37 0.77 -20.27 -9.00
CA VAL A 37 0.07 -21.48 -8.54
C VAL A 37 0.80 -22.08 -7.36
N GLN A 38 2.12 -22.25 -7.47
CA GLN A 38 2.94 -22.92 -6.48
C GLN A 38 2.85 -22.31 -5.07
N PRO A 39 2.84 -20.97 -4.89
CA PRO A 39 2.62 -20.36 -3.57
C PRO A 39 1.30 -20.76 -2.91
N LEU A 40 0.29 -21.14 -3.70
CA LEU A 40 -1.04 -21.51 -3.21
C LEU A 40 -1.19 -23.01 -2.91
N THR A 41 -0.21 -23.83 -3.30
CA THR A 41 -0.30 -25.30 -3.15
C THR A 41 -0.04 -25.78 -1.73
N SER A 42 0.65 -24.97 -0.91
CA SER A 42 1.01 -25.31 0.47
C SER A 42 0.26 -24.45 1.48
N THR A 43 -0.05 -25.03 2.65
CA THR A 43 -0.64 -24.28 3.77
C THR A 43 0.28 -23.15 4.23
N TYR A 44 1.59 -23.38 4.23
CA TYR A 44 2.60 -22.37 4.53
C TYR A 44 2.53 -21.18 3.57
N GLY A 45 2.46 -21.43 2.25
CA GLY A 45 2.36 -20.39 1.24
C GLY A 45 1.06 -19.58 1.32
N VAL A 46 -0.07 -20.23 1.64
CA VAL A 46 -1.32 -19.52 1.98
C VAL A 46 -1.15 -18.66 3.23
N GLY A 47 -0.40 -19.13 4.22
CA GLY A 47 -0.02 -18.34 5.40
C GLY A 47 0.79 -17.09 5.05
N GLU A 48 1.84 -17.23 4.27
CA GLU A 48 2.64 -16.09 3.77
C GLU A 48 1.77 -15.12 2.96
N LEU A 49 0.80 -15.64 2.18
CA LEU A 49 -0.12 -14.81 1.40
C LEU A 49 -0.95 -13.91 2.31
N LEU A 50 -1.55 -14.45 3.36
CA LEU A 50 -2.34 -13.66 4.31
C LEU A 50 -1.45 -12.71 5.13
N LEU A 51 -0.25 -13.15 5.48
CA LEU A 51 0.73 -12.32 6.19
C LEU A 51 1.08 -11.07 5.40
N LYS A 52 1.56 -11.20 4.15
CA LYS A 52 1.92 -10.05 3.30
C LYS A 52 0.71 -9.26 2.80
N ALA A 53 -0.47 -9.87 2.72
CA ALA A 53 -1.70 -9.13 2.39
C ALA A 53 -2.08 -8.16 3.51
N THR A 54 -1.79 -8.47 4.78
CA THR A 54 -2.17 -7.66 5.94
C THR A 54 -1.71 -6.20 5.85
N PRO A 55 -0.41 -5.88 5.68
CA PRO A 55 0.04 -4.50 5.56
C PRO A 55 -0.51 -3.83 4.28
N LEU A 56 -0.66 -4.58 3.19
CA LEU A 56 -1.24 -4.09 1.94
C LEU A 56 -2.72 -3.70 2.08
N ILE A 57 -3.50 -4.45 2.87
CA ILE A 57 -4.91 -4.15 3.17
C ILE A 57 -4.99 -2.87 3.99
N LEU A 58 -4.25 -2.80 5.09
CA LEU A 58 -4.27 -1.65 6.01
C LEU A 58 -3.86 -0.35 5.30
N CYS A 59 -2.71 -0.36 4.62
CA CYS A 59 -2.25 0.79 3.84
C CYS A 59 -3.22 1.11 2.68
N GLY A 60 -3.67 0.09 1.93
CA GLY A 60 -4.53 0.27 0.77
C GLY A 60 -5.90 0.87 1.12
N VAL A 61 -6.49 0.45 2.25
CA VAL A 61 -7.77 0.97 2.73
C VAL A 61 -7.62 2.43 3.16
N GLY A 62 -6.55 2.75 3.88
CA GLY A 62 -6.23 4.12 4.28
C GLY A 62 -6.05 5.06 3.09
N LEU A 63 -5.29 4.62 2.09
CA LEU A 63 -5.08 5.35 0.84
C LEU A 63 -6.38 5.51 0.04
N ALA A 64 -7.19 4.46 -0.05
CA ALA A 64 -8.46 4.50 -0.77
C ALA A 64 -9.41 5.56 -0.21
N ILE A 65 -9.45 5.77 1.11
CA ILE A 65 -10.24 6.83 1.74
C ILE A 65 -9.79 8.21 1.24
N GLY A 66 -8.48 8.48 1.18
CA GLY A 66 -7.93 9.75 0.73
C GLY A 66 -8.11 10.01 -0.77
N PHE A 67 -7.79 9.01 -1.60
CA PHE A 67 -7.89 9.11 -3.06
C PHE A 67 -9.33 9.39 -3.52
N ARG A 68 -10.36 8.91 -2.79
CA ARG A 68 -11.77 9.24 -3.07
C ARG A 68 -12.08 10.73 -2.98
N ALA A 69 -11.26 11.52 -2.27
CA ALA A 69 -11.39 12.97 -2.14
C ALA A 69 -10.43 13.76 -3.04
N ASN A 70 -9.75 13.11 -4.00
CA ASN A 70 -8.61 13.66 -4.75
C ASN A 70 -7.43 14.08 -3.87
N VAL A 71 -7.32 13.53 -2.65
CA VAL A 71 -6.19 13.76 -1.75
C VAL A 71 -5.19 12.63 -1.92
N HIS A 72 -4.03 12.93 -2.50
CA HIS A 72 -3.05 11.96 -2.96
C HIS A 72 -1.90 11.82 -1.96
N ASN A 73 -2.02 10.87 -1.04
CA ASN A 73 -0.94 10.48 -0.13
C ASN A 73 -0.03 9.42 -0.78
N ILE A 74 1.23 9.77 -1.07
CA ILE A 74 2.26 8.80 -1.52
C ILE A 74 3.12 8.32 -0.34
N GLY A 75 3.08 9.03 0.79
CA GLY A 75 3.92 8.81 1.95
C GLY A 75 3.55 7.65 2.87
N ALA A 76 2.67 6.73 2.44
CA ALA A 76 2.18 5.63 3.27
C ALA A 76 3.31 4.73 3.79
N ASP A 77 4.36 4.50 3.00
CA ASP A 77 5.49 3.66 3.43
C ASP A 77 6.32 4.33 4.55
N GLY A 78 6.45 5.65 4.50
CA GLY A 78 7.05 6.44 5.59
C GLY A 78 6.17 6.45 6.84
N GLN A 79 4.85 6.54 6.68
CA GLN A 79 3.89 6.48 7.80
C GLN A 79 3.91 5.10 8.47
N LEU A 80 4.01 4.02 7.69
CA LEU A 80 4.22 2.66 8.18
C LEU A 80 5.52 2.56 8.97
N THR A 81 6.62 3.07 8.39
CA THR A 81 7.94 3.06 9.03
C THR A 81 7.93 3.81 10.38
N MET A 82 7.31 4.98 10.43
CA MET A 82 7.24 5.77 11.67
C MET A 82 6.28 5.16 12.71
N GLY A 83 5.21 4.50 12.27
CA GLY A 83 4.36 3.72 13.16
C GLY A 83 5.09 2.51 13.76
N ALA A 84 5.88 1.80 12.93
CA ALA A 84 6.77 0.74 13.38
C ALA A 84 7.78 1.25 14.42
N VAL A 85 8.43 2.40 14.16
CA VAL A 85 9.33 3.05 15.12
C VAL A 85 8.63 3.35 16.44
N ALA A 86 7.46 4.02 16.40
CA ALA A 86 6.74 4.37 17.61
C ALA A 86 6.35 3.13 18.43
N ALA A 87 5.86 2.07 17.77
CA ALA A 87 5.50 0.82 18.42
C ALA A 87 6.72 0.08 18.97
N GLY A 88 7.83 0.03 18.23
CA GLY A 88 9.07 -0.59 18.66
C GLY A 88 9.72 0.15 19.83
N CYS A 89 9.67 1.48 19.86
CA CYS A 89 10.12 2.25 21.02
C CYS A 89 9.30 1.92 22.28
N VAL A 90 7.98 1.73 22.16
CA VAL A 90 7.13 1.27 23.28
C VAL A 90 7.52 -0.14 23.72
N ALA A 91 7.70 -1.07 22.79
CA ALA A 91 8.11 -2.44 23.10
C ALA A 91 9.45 -2.49 23.84
N LEU A 92 10.42 -1.66 23.44
CA LEU A 92 11.74 -1.61 24.05
C LEU A 92 11.78 -0.83 25.36
N TYR A 93 10.93 0.20 25.51
CA TYR A 93 10.84 0.94 26.78
C TYR A 93 10.23 0.09 27.90
N PHE A 94 9.26 -0.76 27.56
CA PHE A 94 8.65 -1.72 28.48
C PHE A 94 9.24 -3.13 28.35
N ASP A 95 10.53 -3.22 28.00
CA ASP A 95 11.26 -4.49 27.92
C ASP A 95 11.17 -5.24 29.27
N GLY A 96 10.57 -6.43 29.26
CA GLY A 96 10.30 -7.25 30.44
C GLY A 96 8.86 -7.14 31.02
N ALA A 97 8.02 -6.25 30.51
CA ALA A 97 6.60 -6.23 30.87
C ALA A 97 5.88 -7.44 30.26
N GLN A 98 5.12 -8.19 31.07
CA GLN A 98 4.37 -9.38 30.63
C GLN A 98 2.87 -9.12 30.46
N GLY A 99 2.44 -7.86 30.55
CA GLY A 99 1.03 -7.50 30.59
C GLY A 99 0.38 -7.52 29.19
N PRO A 100 -0.84 -8.05 29.05
CA PRO A 100 -1.57 -8.06 27.77
C PRO A 100 -1.95 -6.65 27.28
N TRP A 101 -1.76 -5.62 28.12
CA TRP A 101 -1.96 -4.21 27.77
C TRP A 101 -0.87 -3.65 26.84
N LEU A 102 0.28 -4.31 26.74
CA LEU A 102 1.41 -3.83 25.93
C LEU A 102 1.07 -3.81 24.44
N LEU A 103 0.44 -4.88 23.92
CA LEU A 103 0.03 -4.95 22.51
C LEU A 103 -0.97 -3.85 22.11
N PRO A 104 -2.09 -3.63 22.83
CA PRO A 104 -2.96 -2.48 22.57
C PRO A 104 -2.22 -1.15 22.61
N LEU A 105 -1.31 -0.96 23.57
CA LEU A 105 -0.52 0.26 23.66
C LEU A 105 0.40 0.44 22.45
N MET A 106 1.05 -0.63 21.99
CA MET A 106 1.88 -0.61 20.77
C MET A 106 1.04 -0.29 19.53
N ILE A 107 -0.16 -0.87 19.39
CA ILE A 107 -1.07 -0.58 18.28
C ILE A 107 -1.48 0.90 18.30
N LEU A 108 -1.84 1.44 19.46
CA LEU A 108 -2.20 2.85 19.62
C LEU A 108 -1.01 3.77 19.35
N ALA A 109 0.18 3.44 19.85
CA ALA A 109 1.40 4.19 19.61
C ALA A 109 1.80 4.16 18.13
N GLY A 110 1.69 3.02 17.46
CA GLY A 110 1.96 2.90 16.03
C GLY A 110 0.95 3.67 15.18
N ALA A 111 -0.35 3.57 15.50
CA ALA A 111 -1.39 4.36 14.85
C ALA A 111 -1.14 5.87 15.04
N ALA A 112 -0.81 6.29 16.26
CA ALA A 112 -0.51 7.69 16.57
C ALA A 112 0.77 8.17 15.87
N GLY A 113 1.82 7.35 15.83
CA GLY A 113 3.08 7.65 15.16
C GLY A 113 2.92 7.83 13.65
N GLY A 114 2.20 6.90 13.01
CA GLY A 114 1.87 7.01 11.58
C GLY A 114 0.96 8.21 11.27
N ALA A 115 -0.05 8.47 12.11
CA ALA A 115 -0.93 9.62 11.97
C ALA A 115 -0.20 10.95 12.20
N ALA A 116 0.69 11.03 13.19
CA ALA A 116 1.52 12.20 13.45
C ALA A 116 2.47 12.48 12.28
N TRP A 117 3.04 11.44 11.66
CA TRP A 117 3.85 11.61 10.45
C TRP A 117 3.03 12.11 9.26
N ALA A 118 1.80 11.58 9.10
CA ALA A 118 0.87 12.02 8.06
C ALA A 118 0.29 13.43 8.31
N ALA A 119 0.28 13.90 9.56
CA ALA A 119 -0.17 15.24 9.90
C ALA A 119 0.74 16.33 9.31
N VAL A 120 2.02 16.05 9.08
CA VAL A 120 2.98 17.01 8.50
C VAL A 120 2.57 17.44 7.08
N PRO A 121 2.40 16.53 6.09
CA PRO A 121 1.92 16.92 4.77
C PRO A 121 0.51 17.52 4.80
N ALA A 122 -0.37 17.03 5.68
CA ALA A 122 -1.71 17.61 5.84
C ALA A 122 -1.68 19.06 6.31
N LEU A 123 -0.84 19.38 7.30
CA LEU A 123 -0.65 20.74 7.80
C LEU A 123 -0.08 21.65 6.72
N LEU A 124 0.97 21.19 6.03
CA LEU A 124 1.63 21.98 5.00
C LEU A 124 0.70 22.26 3.81
N ARG A 125 -0.08 21.25 3.39
CA ARG A 125 -1.12 21.42 2.37
C ARG A 125 -2.19 22.41 2.81
N THR A 126 -2.74 22.25 4.01
CA THR A 126 -3.88 23.07 4.45
C THR A 126 -3.54 24.49 4.85
N ARG A 127 -2.30 24.75 5.29
CA ARG A 127 -1.83 26.09 5.66
C ARG A 127 -1.14 26.83 4.53
N PHE A 128 -0.33 26.14 3.74
CA PHE A 128 0.55 26.76 2.75
C PHE A 128 0.24 26.33 1.31
N ASN A 129 -0.80 25.52 1.10
CA ASN A 129 -1.21 25.02 -0.22
C ASN A 129 -0.08 24.32 -0.98
N THR A 130 0.79 23.59 -0.27
CA THR A 130 1.90 22.85 -0.89
C THR A 130 1.40 21.62 -1.65
N SER A 131 2.27 21.07 -2.51
CA SER A 131 2.02 19.77 -3.13
C SER A 131 2.15 18.66 -2.11
N GLU A 132 1.02 18.13 -1.66
CA GLU A 132 0.95 17.02 -0.71
C GLU A 132 1.60 15.73 -1.26
N ILE A 133 1.62 15.56 -2.58
CA ILE A 133 2.29 14.47 -3.29
C ILE A 133 3.80 14.52 -3.04
N LEU A 134 4.43 15.67 -3.33
CA LEU A 134 5.87 15.85 -3.19
C LEU A 134 6.28 15.72 -1.72
N VAL A 135 5.59 16.43 -0.84
CA VAL A 135 5.94 16.45 0.59
C VAL A 135 5.81 15.05 1.20
N SER A 136 4.71 14.34 0.92
CA SER A 136 4.52 12.98 1.47
C SER A 136 5.53 11.98 0.91
N LEU A 137 5.90 12.07 -0.37
CA LEU A 137 6.96 11.26 -0.98
C LEU A 137 8.33 11.54 -0.34
N MET A 138 8.70 12.81 -0.20
CA MET A 138 10.01 13.20 0.37
C MET A 138 10.13 12.76 1.83
N LEU A 139 9.03 12.82 2.60
CA LEU A 139 9.01 12.37 3.99
C LEU A 139 9.18 10.85 4.16
N VAL A 140 9.00 10.04 3.11
CA VAL A 140 9.34 8.61 3.18
C VAL A 140 10.83 8.41 3.36
N TYR A 141 11.66 9.10 2.57
CA TYR A 141 13.11 9.00 2.68
C TYR A 141 13.61 9.50 4.04
N VAL A 142 13.00 10.57 4.56
CA VAL A 142 13.30 11.06 5.91
C VAL A 142 12.97 10.00 6.97
N ALA A 143 11.82 9.31 6.85
CA ALA A 143 11.46 8.24 7.76
C ALA A 143 12.45 7.06 7.73
N TYR A 144 12.92 6.66 6.53
CA TYR A 144 13.94 5.62 6.40
C TYR A 144 15.27 6.02 7.03
N LEU A 145 15.73 7.25 6.77
CA LEU A 145 16.96 7.78 7.37
C LEU A 145 16.83 7.90 8.89
N PHE A 146 15.66 8.28 9.38
CA PHE A 146 15.38 8.37 10.81
C PHE A 146 15.38 6.99 11.48
N LEU A 147 14.71 5.99 10.91
CA LEU A 147 14.78 4.60 11.36
C LEU A 147 16.23 4.09 11.33
N GLY A 148 16.95 4.36 10.25
CA GLY A 148 18.36 4.02 10.10
C GLY A 148 19.22 4.63 11.21
N TYR A 149 19.03 5.92 11.51
CA TYR A 149 19.70 6.60 12.63
C TYR A 149 19.41 5.93 13.97
N LEU A 150 18.14 5.63 14.26
CA LEU A 150 17.73 5.01 15.53
C LEU A 150 18.38 3.65 15.72
N VAL A 151 18.36 2.83 14.68
CA VAL A 151 18.80 1.44 14.73
C VAL A 151 20.33 1.30 14.67
N HIS A 152 21.05 2.29 14.13
CA HIS A 152 22.51 2.37 14.26
C HIS A 152 22.99 3.05 15.55
N GLY A 153 22.15 3.85 16.18
CA GLY A 153 22.47 4.63 17.36
C GLY A 153 21.68 4.22 18.61
N PRO A 154 20.70 5.01 19.04
CA PRO A 154 20.10 4.92 20.38
C PRO A 154 19.32 3.63 20.68
N VAL A 155 18.77 2.98 19.65
CA VAL A 155 17.89 1.81 19.79
C VAL A 155 18.64 0.51 19.45
N ARG A 156 19.92 0.61 19.09
CA ARG A 156 20.75 -0.53 18.70
C ARG A 156 20.92 -1.50 19.86
N ASP A 157 20.81 -2.80 19.58
CA ASP A 157 21.12 -3.83 20.56
C ASP A 157 22.61 -3.76 20.98
N PRO A 158 22.94 -3.55 22.27
CA PRO A 158 24.31 -3.62 22.77
C PRO A 158 24.98 -4.97 22.51
N ALA A 159 24.20 -6.06 22.44
CA ALA A 159 24.68 -7.42 22.16
C ALA A 159 24.60 -7.80 20.66
N GLY A 160 24.16 -6.88 19.79
CA GLY A 160 23.87 -7.17 18.38
C GLY A 160 25.09 -7.22 17.45
N TYR A 161 26.33 -7.34 17.95
CA TYR A 161 27.57 -7.45 17.15
C TYR A 161 27.70 -6.43 15.99
N ASN A 162 27.31 -5.17 16.21
CA ASN A 162 27.26 -4.10 15.19
C ASN A 162 26.26 -4.28 14.04
N PHE A 163 25.35 -5.26 14.11
CA PHE A 163 24.22 -5.31 13.19
C PHE A 163 23.23 -4.16 13.51
N PRO A 164 22.70 -3.47 12.48
CA PRO A 164 21.71 -2.43 12.67
C PRO A 164 20.34 -3.06 12.92
N GLN A 165 20.12 -3.47 14.16
CA GLN A 165 18.85 -3.97 14.68
C GLN A 165 18.70 -3.62 16.17
N SER A 166 17.46 -3.52 16.64
CA SER A 166 17.15 -3.40 18.06
C SER A 166 17.25 -4.74 18.78
N LYS A 167 17.09 -4.72 20.10
CA LYS A 167 16.84 -5.96 20.86
C LYS A 167 15.56 -6.63 20.33
N MET A 168 15.52 -7.96 20.38
CA MET A 168 14.30 -8.75 20.19
C MET A 168 13.24 -8.32 21.20
N PHE A 169 12.00 -8.16 20.73
CA PHE A 169 10.88 -7.88 21.59
C PHE A 169 10.55 -9.09 22.47
N GLY A 170 10.10 -8.84 23.70
CA GLY A 170 9.61 -9.90 24.58
C GLY A 170 8.30 -10.50 24.06
N ASP A 171 7.95 -11.70 24.50
CA ASP A 171 6.76 -12.43 24.03
C ASP A 171 5.45 -11.63 24.18
N ALA A 172 5.32 -10.80 25.22
CA ALA A 172 4.15 -9.96 25.44
C ALA A 172 4.04 -8.78 24.45
N ALA A 173 5.12 -8.44 23.74
CA ALA A 173 5.14 -7.44 22.67
C ALA A 173 5.01 -8.08 21.28
N MET A 174 4.93 -9.41 21.19
CA MET A 174 4.73 -10.15 19.95
C MET A 174 3.25 -10.40 19.69
N LEU A 175 2.81 -10.22 18.44
CA LEU A 175 1.44 -10.53 18.05
C LEU A 175 1.22 -12.05 18.08
N PRO A 176 0.14 -12.53 18.71
CA PRO A 176 -0.12 -13.96 18.76
C PRO A 176 -0.41 -14.49 17.35
N LEU A 177 0.12 -15.69 17.08
CA LEU A 177 -0.14 -16.41 15.84
C LEU A 177 -1.58 -16.91 15.80
N LEU A 178 -2.22 -16.87 14.64
CA LEU A 178 -3.60 -17.37 14.49
C LEU A 178 -3.68 -18.89 14.61
N LYS A 179 -2.63 -19.57 14.16
CA LYS A 179 -2.53 -21.03 14.18
C LYS A 179 -1.07 -21.43 14.25
N GLU A 180 -0.76 -22.38 15.11
CA GLU A 180 0.59 -22.93 15.24
C GLU A 180 1.08 -23.50 13.90
N GLY A 181 2.32 -23.17 13.54
CA GLY A 181 2.93 -23.54 12.25
C GLY A 181 2.66 -22.57 11.09
N LEU A 182 1.78 -21.57 11.25
CA LEU A 182 1.58 -20.48 10.28
C LEU A 182 2.19 -19.19 10.82
N ARG A 183 2.83 -18.40 9.93
CA ARG A 183 3.39 -17.09 10.30
C ARG A 183 2.34 -15.97 10.35
N VAL A 184 1.07 -16.29 10.06
CA VAL A 184 -0.06 -15.34 10.14
C VAL A 184 -0.34 -14.99 11.59
N ASN A 185 -0.37 -13.70 11.87
CA ASN A 185 -0.55 -13.14 13.20
C ASN A 185 -1.86 -12.35 13.32
N ALA A 186 -2.19 -11.93 14.54
CA ALA A 186 -3.41 -11.19 14.87
C ALA A 186 -3.60 -9.86 14.10
N ALA A 187 -2.60 -9.35 13.37
CA ALA A 187 -2.78 -8.21 12.49
C ALA A 187 -3.71 -8.51 11.30
N PHE A 188 -3.81 -9.77 10.83
CA PHE A 188 -4.73 -10.10 9.73
C PHE A 188 -6.20 -9.86 10.12
N PRO A 189 -6.73 -10.40 11.23
CA PRO A 189 -8.06 -10.04 11.73
C PRO A 189 -8.25 -8.53 11.92
N LEU A 190 -7.24 -7.83 12.44
CA LEU A 190 -7.28 -6.38 12.60
C LEU A 190 -7.44 -5.65 11.26
N SER A 191 -6.81 -6.14 10.20
CA SER A 191 -6.98 -5.62 8.84
C SER A 191 -8.41 -5.81 8.31
N LEU A 192 -9.06 -6.93 8.64
CA LEU A 192 -10.46 -7.16 8.27
C LEU A 192 -11.40 -6.21 9.01
N VAL A 193 -11.13 -5.94 10.29
CA VAL A 193 -11.86 -4.92 11.06
C VAL A 193 -11.67 -3.54 10.42
N ALA A 194 -10.46 -3.20 9.98
CA ALA A 194 -10.20 -1.94 9.27
C ALA A 194 -10.96 -1.85 7.94
N VAL A 195 -11.05 -2.94 7.17
CA VAL A 195 -11.87 -3.00 5.93
C VAL A 195 -13.34 -2.75 6.25
N ALA A 196 -13.89 -3.42 7.27
CA ALA A 196 -15.28 -3.25 7.69
C ALA A 196 -15.55 -1.82 8.17
N GLY A 197 -14.66 -1.27 8.99
CA GLY A 197 -14.73 0.11 9.48
C GLY A 197 -14.67 1.14 8.35
N ALA A 198 -13.76 0.94 7.38
CA ALA A 198 -13.67 1.79 6.21
C ALA A 198 -14.90 1.66 5.30
N TRP A 199 -15.46 0.47 5.13
CA TRP A 199 -16.70 0.27 4.39
C TRP A 199 -17.85 1.02 5.04
N PHE A 200 -17.99 0.91 6.36
CA PHE A 200 -18.99 1.64 7.13
C PHE A 200 -18.79 3.16 7.01
N PHE A 201 -17.55 3.65 7.18
CA PHE A 201 -17.22 5.06 7.00
C PHE A 201 -17.57 5.55 5.59
N CYS A 202 -17.22 4.78 4.56
CA CYS A 202 -17.44 5.17 3.18
C CYS A 202 -18.91 5.20 2.77
N ARG A 203 -19.73 4.30 3.33
CA ARG A 203 -21.14 4.11 2.93
C ARG A 203 -22.13 4.83 3.84
N HIS A 204 -21.82 4.96 5.12
CA HIS A 204 -22.76 5.44 6.15
C HIS A 204 -22.34 6.74 6.83
N SER A 205 -21.11 7.24 6.63
CA SER A 205 -20.67 8.52 7.23
C SER A 205 -20.89 9.70 6.29
N PHE A 206 -21.36 10.82 6.86
CA PHE A 206 -21.43 12.11 6.17
C PHE A 206 -20.05 12.62 5.73
N ALA A 207 -18.99 12.34 6.50
CA ALA A 207 -17.64 12.68 6.10
C ALA A 207 -17.21 11.91 4.84
N GLY A 208 -17.52 10.61 4.77
CA GLY A 208 -17.27 9.78 3.59
C GLY A 208 -18.04 10.26 2.36
N TYR A 209 -19.29 10.68 2.53
CA TYR A 209 -20.09 11.30 1.47
C TYR A 209 -19.46 12.60 0.97
N ARG A 210 -19.06 13.51 1.88
CA ARG A 210 -18.39 14.77 1.54
C ARG A 210 -17.10 14.55 0.76
N MET A 211 -16.30 13.57 1.17
CA MET A 211 -15.06 13.19 0.49
C MET A 211 -15.36 12.69 -0.94
N GLN A 212 -16.38 11.84 -1.10
CA GLN A 212 -16.78 11.35 -2.43
C GLN A 212 -17.23 12.47 -3.36
N VAL A 213 -18.06 13.41 -2.87
CA VAL A 213 -18.52 14.55 -3.67
C VAL A 213 -17.35 15.46 -4.05
N ALA A 214 -16.43 15.71 -3.11
CA ALA A 214 -15.23 16.50 -3.36
C ALA A 214 -14.32 15.85 -4.43
N GLY A 215 -14.24 14.51 -4.47
CA GLY A 215 -13.49 13.79 -5.50
C GLY A 215 -14.12 13.86 -6.89
N MET A 216 -15.45 13.72 -6.99
CA MET A 216 -16.14 13.68 -8.29
C MET A 216 -16.36 15.07 -8.88
N ALA A 217 -16.69 16.06 -8.05
CA ALA A 217 -17.01 17.42 -8.50
C ALA A 217 -16.54 18.46 -7.46
N PRO A 218 -15.26 18.87 -7.48
CA PRO A 218 -14.71 19.84 -6.54
C PRO A 218 -15.50 21.15 -6.49
N ALA A 219 -15.94 21.67 -7.65
CA ALA A 219 -16.73 22.90 -7.73
C ALA A 219 -18.11 22.76 -7.04
N ALA A 220 -18.77 21.61 -7.21
CA ALA A 220 -20.04 21.33 -6.54
C ALA A 220 -19.86 21.15 -5.02
N ALA A 221 -18.75 20.56 -4.59
CA ALA A 221 -18.42 20.42 -3.17
C ALA A 221 -18.19 21.79 -2.50
N LEU A 222 -17.51 22.71 -3.19
CA LEU A 222 -17.34 24.09 -2.71
C LEU A 222 -18.69 24.83 -2.64
N TYR A 223 -19.54 24.69 -3.66
CA TYR A 223 -20.89 25.26 -3.66
C TYR A 223 -21.76 24.72 -2.51
N ALA A 224 -21.63 23.44 -2.18
CA ALA A 224 -22.30 22.81 -1.05
C ALA A 224 -21.68 23.15 0.33
N GLY A 225 -20.63 23.98 0.38
CA GLY A 225 -19.98 24.42 1.61
C GLY A 225 -19.06 23.38 2.26
N PHE A 226 -18.61 22.36 1.50
CA PHE A 226 -17.70 21.35 2.03
C PHE A 226 -16.28 21.90 2.12
N SER A 227 -15.71 21.90 3.33
CA SER A 227 -14.35 22.37 3.56
C SER A 227 -13.30 21.36 3.04
N GLU A 228 -12.52 21.77 2.04
CA GLU A 228 -11.35 21.01 1.54
C GLU A 228 -10.33 20.69 2.66
N PRO A 229 -9.96 21.62 3.56
CA PRO A 229 -8.95 21.33 4.58
C PRO A 229 -9.31 20.16 5.50
N LYS A 230 -10.59 20.03 5.89
CA LYS A 230 -11.03 18.91 6.73
C LYS A 230 -10.90 17.58 6.00
N ASN A 231 -11.16 17.54 4.68
CA ASN A 231 -11.02 16.32 3.89
C ASN A 231 -9.54 15.90 3.79
N VAL A 232 -8.62 16.86 3.61
CA VAL A 232 -7.17 16.61 3.63
C VAL A 232 -6.73 16.03 4.97
N TRP A 233 -7.13 16.65 6.09
CA TRP A 233 -6.79 16.17 7.43
C TRP A 233 -7.33 14.76 7.70
N ILE A 234 -8.60 14.50 7.37
CA ILE A 234 -9.19 13.17 7.53
C ILE A 234 -8.41 12.14 6.70
N ALA A 235 -8.19 12.42 5.42
CA ALA A 235 -7.48 11.52 4.51
C ALA A 235 -6.09 11.13 5.03
N PHE A 236 -5.27 12.12 5.39
CA PHE A 236 -3.91 11.87 5.87
C PHE A 236 -3.89 11.19 7.23
N LEU A 237 -4.69 11.65 8.20
CA LEU A 237 -4.70 11.03 9.54
C LEU A 237 -5.21 9.59 9.51
N THR A 238 -6.27 9.30 8.75
CA THR A 238 -6.78 7.92 8.65
C THR A 238 -5.80 7.02 7.90
N SER A 239 -5.20 7.53 6.81
CA SER A 239 -4.19 6.77 6.07
C SER A 239 -2.95 6.51 6.90
N GLY A 240 -2.46 7.52 7.63
CA GLY A 240 -1.30 7.41 8.49
C GLY A 240 -1.54 6.48 9.68
N ALA A 241 -2.72 6.55 10.30
CA ALA A 241 -3.07 5.64 11.39
C ALA A 241 -3.09 4.18 10.92
N LEU A 242 -3.75 3.88 9.81
CA LEU A 242 -3.83 2.52 9.28
C LEU A 242 -2.47 2.00 8.80
N ALA A 243 -1.68 2.85 8.12
CA ALA A 243 -0.31 2.50 7.75
C ALA A 243 0.58 2.26 8.99
N GLY A 244 0.42 3.06 10.03
CA GLY A 244 1.15 2.88 11.29
C GLY A 244 0.81 1.57 11.99
N VAL A 245 -0.47 1.17 11.97
CA VAL A 245 -0.91 -0.16 12.45
C VAL A 245 -0.32 -1.29 11.60
N ALA A 246 -0.20 -1.09 10.28
CA ALA A 246 0.52 -2.05 9.43
C ALA A 246 1.98 -2.20 9.87
N GLY A 247 2.64 -1.10 10.22
CA GLY A 247 4.00 -1.10 10.74
C GLY A 247 4.14 -1.90 12.04
N VAL A 248 3.16 -1.75 12.96
CA VAL A 248 3.08 -2.58 14.18
C VAL A 248 2.98 -4.06 13.82
N GLY A 249 2.13 -4.41 12.84
CA GLY A 249 1.95 -5.78 12.37
C GLY A 249 3.23 -6.44 11.86
N GLU A 250 4.10 -5.67 11.19
CA GLU A 250 5.38 -6.15 10.69
C GLU A 250 6.43 -6.30 11.80
N VAL A 251 6.59 -5.29 12.66
CA VAL A 251 7.63 -5.31 13.71
C VAL A 251 7.30 -6.24 14.86
N ALA A 252 6.04 -6.28 15.30
CA ALA A 252 5.57 -7.16 16.37
C ALA A 252 5.18 -8.56 15.86
N GLY A 253 5.18 -8.77 14.55
CA GLY A 253 4.82 -10.03 13.92
C GLY A 253 6.04 -10.79 13.41
N PRO A 254 6.29 -10.82 12.10
CA PRO A 254 7.35 -11.64 11.51
C PRO A 254 8.77 -11.17 11.85
N LEU A 255 8.99 -9.88 12.11
CA LEU A 255 10.34 -9.34 12.39
C LEU A 255 10.75 -9.50 13.86
N GLY A 256 9.83 -9.26 14.79
CA GLY A 256 10.07 -9.30 16.24
C GLY A 256 11.04 -8.26 16.79
N GLN A 257 11.48 -7.30 15.98
CA GLN A 257 12.41 -6.22 16.33
C GLN A 257 12.34 -5.09 15.31
N LEU A 258 12.94 -3.95 15.65
CA LEU A 258 13.24 -2.89 14.68
C LEU A 258 14.52 -3.23 13.92
N GLN A 259 14.46 -3.15 12.60
CA GLN A 259 15.60 -3.33 11.69
C GLN A 259 15.68 -2.12 10.76
N ALA A 260 16.80 -1.96 10.05
CA ALA A 260 16.98 -0.84 9.10
C ALA A 260 15.93 -0.80 7.96
N SER A 261 15.29 -1.93 7.64
CA SER A 261 14.24 -2.02 6.63
C SER A 261 13.05 -2.80 7.18
N VAL A 262 11.95 -2.10 7.49
CA VAL A 262 10.70 -2.71 7.99
C VAL A 262 9.73 -3.04 6.85
N SER A 263 9.72 -2.26 5.77
CA SER A 263 8.82 -2.43 4.64
C SER A 263 9.60 -2.65 3.35
N PRO A 264 9.35 -3.74 2.58
CA PRO A 264 9.87 -3.93 1.23
C PRO A 264 9.07 -3.12 0.18
N GLY A 265 8.61 -1.92 0.56
CA GLY A 265 7.79 -1.05 -0.29
C GLY A 265 6.29 -1.32 -0.26
N TYR A 266 5.75 -1.93 0.81
CA TYR A 266 4.31 -2.20 0.95
C TYR A 266 3.44 -0.95 0.81
N GLY A 267 3.89 0.21 1.28
CA GLY A 267 3.16 1.47 1.16
C GLY A 267 3.04 1.97 -0.28
N PHE A 268 4.07 1.77 -1.11
CA PHE A 268 4.00 2.08 -2.55
C PHE A 268 3.13 1.05 -3.28
N ALA A 269 3.30 -0.23 -2.97
CA ALA A 269 2.45 -1.31 -3.48
C ALA A 269 0.96 -1.10 -3.16
N ALA A 270 0.66 -0.55 -1.99
CA ALA A 270 -0.70 -0.25 -1.56
C ALA A 270 -1.40 0.81 -2.45
N ILE A 271 -0.66 1.67 -3.15
CA ILE A 271 -1.22 2.60 -4.14
C ILE A 271 -1.83 1.79 -5.30
N ILE A 272 -1.10 0.79 -5.80
CA ILE A 272 -1.56 -0.11 -6.86
C ILE A 272 -2.81 -0.84 -6.40
N VAL A 273 -2.78 -1.39 -5.18
CA VAL A 273 -3.92 -2.05 -4.54
C VAL A 273 -5.15 -1.13 -4.48
N ALA A 274 -4.99 0.13 -4.08
CA ALA A 274 -6.10 1.08 -3.99
C ALA A 274 -6.76 1.31 -5.35
N TYR A 275 -5.98 1.47 -6.42
CA TYR A 275 -6.51 1.65 -7.78
C TYR A 275 -7.11 0.37 -8.36
N VAL A 276 -6.46 -0.79 -8.19
CA VAL A 276 -7.00 -2.10 -8.59
C VAL A 276 -8.32 -2.39 -7.88
N GLY A 277 -8.39 -2.06 -6.59
CA GLY A 277 -9.60 -2.15 -5.78
C GLY A 277 -10.66 -1.08 -6.08
N ARG A 278 -10.43 -0.19 -7.05
CA ARG A 278 -11.31 0.94 -7.42
C ARG A 278 -11.74 1.80 -6.24
N LEU A 279 -10.84 2.00 -5.28
CA LEU A 279 -11.08 2.75 -4.06
C LEU A 279 -12.23 2.22 -3.18
N HIS A 280 -12.71 0.99 -3.44
CA HIS A 280 -13.74 0.35 -2.63
C HIS A 280 -13.08 -0.57 -1.59
N PRO A 281 -13.42 -0.50 -0.29
CA PRO A 281 -12.72 -1.28 0.75
C PRO A 281 -12.68 -2.79 0.52
N VAL A 282 -13.76 -3.38 0.00
CA VAL A 282 -13.77 -4.82 -0.36
C VAL A 282 -12.93 -5.10 -1.61
N GLY A 283 -12.89 -4.16 -2.55
CA GLY A 283 -12.02 -4.26 -3.73
C GLY A 283 -10.55 -4.20 -3.35
N VAL A 284 -10.21 -3.33 -2.40
CA VAL A 284 -8.87 -3.24 -1.79
C VAL A 284 -8.47 -4.57 -1.16
N LEU A 285 -9.35 -5.19 -0.35
CA LEU A 285 -9.09 -6.50 0.24
C LEU A 285 -8.68 -7.56 -0.81
N LEU A 286 -9.47 -7.69 -1.88
CA LEU A 286 -9.19 -8.64 -2.96
C LEU A 286 -7.91 -8.27 -3.74
N ALA A 287 -7.70 -6.98 -4.00
CA ALA A 287 -6.50 -6.50 -4.67
C ALA A 287 -5.24 -6.71 -3.82
N SER A 288 -5.32 -6.62 -2.50
CA SER A 288 -4.21 -6.89 -1.59
C SER A 288 -3.81 -8.36 -1.60
N LEU A 289 -4.78 -9.28 -1.71
CA LEU A 289 -4.50 -10.71 -1.85
C LEU A 289 -3.80 -11.01 -3.18
N LEU A 290 -4.27 -10.39 -4.28
CA LEU A 290 -3.60 -10.48 -5.59
C LEU A 290 -2.17 -9.91 -5.51
N MET A 291 -2.00 -8.74 -4.90
CA MET A 291 -0.70 -8.09 -4.77
C MET A 291 0.27 -8.88 -3.88
N SER A 292 -0.24 -9.48 -2.80
CA SER A 292 0.51 -10.40 -1.95
C SER A 292 0.98 -11.64 -2.73
N LEU A 293 0.11 -12.19 -3.58
CA LEU A 293 0.49 -13.28 -4.49
C LEU A 293 1.61 -12.88 -5.45
N LEU A 294 1.62 -11.63 -5.96
CA LEU A 294 2.75 -11.14 -6.77
C LEU A 294 4.06 -11.06 -5.99
N TYR A 295 4.02 -10.67 -4.71
CA TYR A 295 5.21 -10.65 -3.85
C TYR A 295 5.78 -12.07 -3.65
N ILE A 296 4.94 -13.02 -3.23
CA ILE A 296 5.39 -14.40 -2.94
C ILE A 296 5.75 -15.13 -4.22
N GLY A 297 5.00 -14.91 -5.29
CA GLY A 297 5.31 -15.44 -6.61
C GLY A 297 6.66 -14.97 -7.12
N GLY A 298 6.97 -13.69 -6.92
CA GLY A 298 8.28 -13.13 -7.22
C GLY A 298 9.41 -13.71 -6.37
N GLU A 299 9.19 -13.89 -5.06
CA GLU A 299 10.14 -14.55 -4.16
C GLU A 299 10.38 -16.02 -4.56
N THR A 300 9.33 -16.75 -4.92
CA THR A 300 9.41 -18.15 -5.34
C THR A 300 10.12 -18.27 -6.69
N ALA A 301 9.79 -17.40 -7.65
CA ALA A 301 10.48 -17.33 -8.93
C ALA A 301 11.96 -16.92 -8.78
N GLN A 302 12.28 -16.05 -7.83
CA GLN A 302 13.66 -15.69 -7.52
C GLN A 302 14.45 -16.91 -7.00
N ILE A 303 13.85 -17.71 -6.12
CA ILE A 303 14.52 -18.87 -5.52
C ILE A 303 14.66 -20.02 -6.53
N GLU A 304 13.57 -20.39 -7.22
CA GLU A 304 13.54 -21.60 -8.04
C GLU A 304 14.00 -21.41 -9.47
N LEU A 305 13.63 -20.27 -10.08
CA LEU A 305 14.02 -19.94 -11.45
C LEU A 305 15.29 -19.09 -11.50
N GLN A 306 15.89 -18.81 -10.34
CA GLN A 306 17.09 -17.97 -10.16
C GLN A 306 16.97 -16.60 -10.83
N LEU A 307 15.75 -16.07 -10.84
CA LEU A 307 15.48 -14.79 -11.48
C LEU A 307 15.82 -13.62 -10.55
N PRO A 308 16.13 -12.43 -11.09
CA PRO A 308 16.38 -11.25 -10.26
C PRO A 308 15.15 -10.85 -9.44
N SER A 309 15.37 -10.34 -8.22
CA SER A 309 14.30 -9.82 -7.35
C SER A 309 13.49 -8.67 -7.98
N ALA A 310 14.07 -8.00 -8.99
CA ALA A 310 13.41 -6.96 -9.78
C ALA A 310 12.14 -7.43 -10.51
N ILE A 311 11.97 -8.75 -10.73
CA ILE A 311 10.77 -9.29 -11.38
C ILE A 311 9.51 -8.96 -10.61
N THR A 312 9.54 -9.00 -9.28
CA THR A 312 8.40 -8.64 -8.44
C THR A 312 7.93 -7.22 -8.75
N GLY A 313 8.85 -6.25 -8.70
CA GLY A 313 8.53 -4.85 -9.00
C GLY A 313 8.06 -4.62 -10.43
N LEU A 314 8.59 -5.40 -11.38
CA LEU A 314 8.18 -5.31 -12.78
C LEU A 314 6.72 -5.75 -12.99
N PHE A 315 6.32 -6.91 -12.43
CA PHE A 315 4.92 -7.37 -12.53
C PHE A 315 3.95 -6.41 -11.84
N GLN A 316 4.34 -5.84 -10.71
CA GLN A 316 3.58 -4.81 -10.02
C GLN A 316 3.40 -3.55 -10.89
N GLY A 317 4.49 -3.09 -11.52
CA GLY A 317 4.47 -1.97 -12.46
C GLY A 317 3.61 -2.24 -13.70
N LEU A 318 3.71 -3.44 -14.28
CA LEU A 318 2.88 -3.85 -15.41
C LEU A 318 1.39 -3.88 -15.04
N LEU A 319 1.04 -4.40 -13.87
CA LEU A 319 -0.34 -4.40 -13.38
C LEU A 319 -0.91 -2.98 -13.30
N LEU A 320 -0.18 -2.06 -12.67
CA LEU A 320 -0.59 -0.66 -12.57
C LEU A 320 -0.67 0.00 -13.95
N PHE A 321 0.35 -0.19 -14.79
CA PHE A 321 0.42 0.39 -16.13
C PHE A 321 -0.78 -0.03 -17.00
N TYR A 322 -1.08 -1.33 -17.06
CA TYR A 322 -2.20 -1.83 -17.84
C TYR A 322 -3.55 -1.42 -17.26
N LEU A 323 -3.67 -1.30 -15.93
CA LEU A 323 -4.89 -0.78 -15.33
C LEU A 323 -5.14 0.67 -15.75
N LEU A 324 -4.12 1.53 -15.61
CA LEU A 324 -4.23 2.94 -15.99
C LEU A 324 -4.50 3.10 -17.49
N ALA A 325 -3.83 2.29 -18.33
CA ALA A 325 -4.09 2.27 -19.77
C ALA A 325 -5.52 1.82 -20.09
N ALA A 326 -6.03 0.77 -19.43
CA ALA A 326 -7.40 0.30 -19.62
C ALA A 326 -8.42 1.37 -19.20
N ASP A 327 -8.18 2.05 -18.08
CA ASP A 327 -9.06 3.13 -17.61
C ASP A 327 -9.01 4.36 -18.54
N LEU A 328 -7.86 4.67 -19.17
CA LEU A 328 -7.76 5.69 -20.21
C LEU A 328 -8.66 5.35 -21.40
N PHE A 329 -8.61 4.13 -21.94
CA PHE A 329 -9.43 3.73 -23.09
C PHE A 329 -10.92 3.61 -22.78
N ILE A 330 -11.29 3.38 -21.51
CA ILE A 330 -12.70 3.39 -21.08
C ILE A 330 -13.26 4.82 -21.06
N HIS A 331 -12.50 5.79 -20.56
CA HIS A 331 -12.96 7.18 -20.43
C HIS A 331 -12.74 8.01 -21.70
N TYR A 332 -11.74 7.67 -22.51
CA TYR A 332 -11.38 8.39 -23.72
C TYR A 332 -11.49 7.47 -24.94
N ARG A 333 -12.45 7.78 -25.82
CA ARG A 333 -12.61 7.09 -27.09
C ARG A 333 -11.62 7.68 -28.10
N ILE A 334 -10.75 6.84 -28.68
CA ILE A 334 -9.85 7.26 -29.76
C ILE A 334 -10.72 7.73 -30.93
N LYS A 335 -10.73 9.04 -31.17
CA LYS A 335 -11.31 9.63 -32.37
C LYS A 335 -10.16 9.83 -33.37
N PRO A 336 -10.07 9.03 -34.44
CA PRO A 336 -9.13 9.36 -35.51
C PRO A 336 -9.48 10.76 -36.02
N ARG A 337 -8.51 11.68 -36.00
CA ARG A 337 -8.65 13.01 -36.56
C ARG A 337 -8.87 12.82 -38.05
N ARG A 338 -10.12 12.91 -38.52
CA ARG A 338 -10.40 13.05 -39.94
C ARG A 338 -9.72 14.34 -40.36
N THR A 339 -8.60 14.23 -41.09
CA THR A 339 -8.04 15.34 -41.84
C THR A 339 -9.15 15.81 -42.76
N VAL A 340 -9.75 16.96 -42.45
CA VAL A 340 -10.66 17.62 -43.38
C VAL A 340 -9.79 17.97 -44.56
N ALA A 341 -9.89 17.19 -45.64
CA ALA A 341 -9.30 17.58 -46.91
C ALA A 341 -9.90 18.96 -47.23
N ALA A 342 -9.06 19.99 -47.25
CA ALA A 342 -9.44 21.30 -47.71
C ALA A 342 -9.93 21.13 -49.16
N ARG A 343 -11.25 21.11 -49.36
CA ARG A 343 -11.84 21.46 -50.66
C ARG A 343 -11.70 22.97 -50.76
N GLU A 344 -10.50 23.42 -51.11
CA GLU A 344 -10.33 24.74 -51.72
C GLU A 344 -11.03 24.68 -53.08
N THR A 345 -12.20 25.29 -53.09
CA THR A 345 -12.72 26.14 -54.15
C THR A 345 -11.69 26.51 -55.23
N LEU A 346 -11.67 25.75 -56.32
CA LEU A 346 -11.33 26.27 -57.65
C LEU A 346 -12.65 26.43 -58.41
N ALA A 347 -13.39 27.48 -58.05
CA ALA A 347 -14.35 28.13 -58.91
C ALA A 347 -13.86 29.58 -59.03
N HIS A 348 -13.72 30.05 -60.28
CA HIS A 348 -13.13 31.31 -60.74
C HIS A 348 -11.61 31.31 -60.96
N GLU A 349 -11.19 30.78 -62.12
CA GLU A 349 -10.50 31.57 -63.17
C GLU A 349 -10.30 30.71 -64.44
N SER A 350 -11.30 30.75 -65.33
CA SER A 350 -11.20 30.85 -66.81
C SER A 350 -12.58 30.60 -67.45
#